data_AF-A0A8B9HZT2-F1
#
_entry.id   AF-A0A8B9HZT2-F1
#
_cell.length_a   1.000
_cell.length_b   1.000
_cell.length_c   1.000
_cell.angle_alpha   90.00
_cell.angle_beta   90.00
_cell.angle_gamma   90.00
#
_symmetry.space_group_name_H-M   'P 1'
#
loop_
_entity.id
_entity.type
_entity.pdbx_description
1 polymer ?
#
loop_
_entity_poly.entity_id
_entity_poly.type
_entity_poly.pdbx_seq_one_letter_code
_entity_poly.pdbx_strand_id
1 'polypeptide(L)'
;PTDSDQSGNEENGLQTKIFDEINGNWILAPAGTVHEARLKAKAKRRLRKNSSRDSGRGDSLSDNGDAVRSVAPPTSPKGRVLDRRSRLGKGRGLPKKGGAGGKGVWGTPGEVYAEEEVDVRDPNYDEDQENCVYETVVLPLDEEAFTKTVTPIVQEYFEHGDANEVAELLGELNLGGMRSDVPLLAVSLALESKASHRELTSRLLNRLCGRVLTRSDIENAFHKLLRELPDLVLDTPTAPQLVGQFIARAVADQILSRNYIDGYKGRVDCEHTRAALDRAVVLLKMSREAGLRIDNLWGSGGGQRPVNQLIKEVNLLLQEYVLSGDTVEAERCLRELEVPHFHHEFVYEAIVMVLESKGERTLQMILKLLKSLFDSSVITVDQMRRGYERVYMDIAEINIDVPCAYSILEHFVEKSFTTGVIDTKLRDLCPCRTESGQSGKHGAGSICSLFIYLHLLSF
;
A
#
# COMPACT_ATOMS: atom_id res chain seq x y z
N PRO A 1 5.76 61.78 46.33
CA PRO A 1 4.66 61.88 47.31
C PRO A 1 3.94 60.53 47.38
N THR A 2 4.32 59.64 48.30
CA THR A 2 4.00 59.65 49.75
C THR A 2 2.52 59.38 50.00
N ASP A 3 2.08 58.34 50.71
CA ASP A 3 2.76 57.16 51.29
C ASP A 3 1.70 56.03 51.38
N SER A 4 2.03 54.73 51.24
CA SER A 4 2.74 53.84 52.17
C SER A 4 2.02 53.66 53.52
N ASP A 5 1.44 52.49 53.77
CA ASP A 5 1.51 51.83 55.09
C ASP A 5 1.16 50.32 55.02
N GLN A 6 1.61 49.55 56.02
CA GLN A 6 1.53 48.07 56.05
C GLN A 6 1.08 47.52 57.41
N SER A 7 0.27 46.45 57.41
CA SER A 7 0.24 45.42 58.48
C SER A 7 -0.65 44.23 58.05
N GLY A 8 -0.38 42.97 58.39
CA GLY A 8 0.74 42.41 59.18
C GLY A 8 0.27 41.36 60.19
N ASN A 9 0.58 40.09 59.92
CA ASN A 9 0.52 38.83 60.73
C ASN A 9 -0.03 37.68 59.85
N GLU A 10 0.55 36.48 59.72
CA GLU A 10 1.20 35.54 60.68
C GLU A 10 0.17 34.90 61.63
N GLU A 11 0.16 33.59 61.93
CA GLU A 11 0.98 32.39 61.60
C GLU A 11 0.00 31.19 61.38
N ASN A 12 0.30 29.92 61.07
CA ASN A 12 1.47 29.04 60.87
C ASN A 12 1.01 27.94 59.83
N GLY A 13 1.75 26.93 59.35
CA GLY A 13 3.11 26.48 59.65
C GLY A 13 3.62 25.34 58.75
N LEU A 14 4.85 24.88 59.02
CA LEU A 14 5.63 23.98 58.16
C LEU A 14 5.17 22.51 58.21
N GLN A 15 5.37 21.81 57.09
CA GLN A 15 6.11 20.54 57.12
C GLN A 15 6.93 20.38 55.83
N THR A 16 8.04 19.62 55.89
CA THR A 16 9.01 19.56 54.78
C THR A 16 9.69 18.20 54.72
N LYS A 17 9.82 17.63 53.50
CA LYS A 17 10.49 16.38 53.14
C LYS A 17 9.87 15.09 53.69
N ILE A 18 9.56 14.18 52.79
CA ILE A 18 10.44 13.03 52.50
C ILE A 18 10.66 13.01 50.96
N PHE A 19 11.82 12.55 50.51
CA PHE A 19 12.07 12.15 49.13
C PHE A 19 12.10 10.62 49.15
N ASP A 20 11.11 9.96 48.54
CA ASP A 20 11.17 8.51 48.33
C ASP A 20 11.73 8.23 46.93
N GLU A 21 12.90 7.60 46.89
CA GLU A 21 13.54 7.15 45.65
C GLU A 21 12.83 5.90 45.11
N ILE A 22 11.68 6.07 44.45
CA ILE A 22 10.99 4.97 43.76
C ILE A 22 11.80 4.56 42.52
N ASN A 23 12.75 3.66 42.75
CA ASN A 23 13.56 2.99 41.72
C ASN A 23 12.71 1.96 40.95
N GLY A 24 11.79 2.46 40.12
CA GLY A 24 10.88 1.66 39.28
C GLY A 24 11.39 1.53 37.85
N ASN A 25 11.53 0.29 37.35
CA ASN A 25 11.99 0.02 35.99
C ASN A 25 10.87 0.26 34.96
N TRP A 26 10.77 1.50 34.45
CA TRP A 26 9.73 1.93 33.52
C TRP A 26 9.64 1.09 32.24
N ILE A 27 8.53 0.37 32.07
CA ILE A 27 8.20 -0.36 30.84
C ILE A 27 7.38 0.58 29.95
N LEU A 28 8.02 1.13 28.91
CA LEU A 28 7.33 1.72 27.76
C LEU A 28 6.31 0.71 27.21
N ALA A 29 5.13 1.19 26.81
CA ALA A 29 4.04 0.37 26.27
C ALA A 29 4.61 -0.68 25.28
N PRO A 30 4.46 -2.00 25.53
CA PRO A 30 5.38 -2.97 24.95
C PRO A 30 5.31 -2.96 23.43
N ALA A 31 6.43 -2.67 22.75
CA ALA A 31 6.48 -2.63 21.29
C ALA A 31 5.98 -3.93 20.63
N GLY A 32 6.03 -5.04 21.38
CA GLY A 32 5.41 -6.31 21.03
C GLY A 32 3.89 -6.23 20.80
N THR A 33 3.10 -5.50 21.61
CA THR A 33 1.63 -5.45 21.44
C THR A 33 1.22 -4.71 20.17
N VAL A 34 1.85 -3.57 19.88
CA VAL A 34 1.61 -2.80 18.63
C VAL A 34 2.12 -3.57 17.41
N HIS A 35 3.25 -4.28 17.52
CA HIS A 35 3.72 -5.17 16.45
C HIS A 35 2.77 -6.36 16.23
N GLU A 36 2.27 -6.98 17.30
CA GLU A 36 1.31 -8.08 17.26
C GLU A 36 -0.05 -7.62 16.71
N ALA A 37 -0.53 -6.43 17.07
CA ALA A 37 -1.71 -5.79 16.50
C ALA A 37 -1.55 -5.59 14.99
N ARG A 38 -0.40 -5.07 14.54
CA ARG A 38 -0.07 -4.95 13.10
C ARG A 38 0.02 -6.31 12.40
N LEU A 39 0.57 -7.35 13.04
CA LEU A 39 0.59 -8.71 12.50
C LEU A 39 -0.82 -9.33 12.41
N LYS A 40 -1.67 -9.13 13.43
CA LYS A 40 -3.08 -9.54 13.46
C LYS A 40 -3.89 -8.81 12.38
N ALA A 41 -3.70 -7.50 12.23
CA ALA A 41 -4.31 -6.68 11.18
C ALA A 41 -3.92 -7.18 9.78
N LYS A 42 -2.62 -7.41 9.55
CA LYS A 42 -2.06 -7.98 8.31
C LYS A 42 -2.58 -9.39 8.01
N ALA A 43 -2.89 -10.18 9.03
CA ALA A 43 -3.57 -11.47 8.91
C ALA A 43 -5.08 -11.31 8.58
N LYS A 44 -5.81 -10.40 9.27
CA LYS A 44 -7.19 -10.03 8.94
C LYS A 44 -7.30 -9.56 7.47
N ARG A 45 -6.36 -8.72 6.99
CA ARG A 45 -6.30 -8.25 5.59
C ARG A 45 -6.15 -9.39 4.61
N ARG A 46 -5.26 -10.36 4.89
CA ARG A 46 -5.12 -11.58 4.07
C ARG A 46 -6.42 -12.38 4.04
N LEU A 47 -7.08 -12.58 5.18
CA LEU A 47 -8.37 -13.29 5.24
C LEU A 47 -9.45 -12.57 4.41
N ARG A 48 -9.59 -11.25 4.54
CA ARG A 48 -10.51 -10.41 3.74
C ARG A 48 -10.24 -10.51 2.23
N LYS A 49 -8.96 -10.58 1.81
CA LYS A 49 -8.55 -10.69 0.40
C LYS A 49 -8.72 -12.12 -0.15
N ASN A 50 -8.73 -13.14 0.72
CA ASN A 50 -8.99 -14.52 0.33
C ASN A 50 -10.49 -14.84 0.27
N SER A 51 -11.32 -14.28 1.17
CA SER A 51 -12.77 -14.54 1.19
C SER A 51 -13.51 -14.07 -0.06
N SER A 52 -12.94 -13.18 -0.87
CA SER A 52 -13.51 -12.77 -2.16
C SER A 52 -13.19 -13.73 -3.32
N ARG A 53 -12.45 -14.83 -3.09
CA ARG A 53 -12.20 -15.90 -4.08
C ARG A 53 -13.04 -17.16 -3.83
N ASP A 54 -13.84 -17.22 -2.76
CA ASP A 54 -14.63 -18.40 -2.38
C ASP A 54 -16.10 -18.08 -2.04
N SER A 55 -16.86 -17.71 -3.07
CA SER A 55 -18.32 -17.57 -3.01
C SER A 55 -18.91 -17.94 -4.38
N GLY A 56 -18.57 -19.14 -4.88
CA GLY A 56 -18.73 -19.47 -6.30
C GLY A 56 -18.94 -20.94 -6.66
N ARG A 57 -19.10 -21.86 -5.70
CA ARG A 57 -19.59 -23.23 -5.92
C ARG A 57 -20.25 -23.77 -4.66
N GLY A 58 -21.54 -24.02 -4.72
CA GLY A 58 -22.21 -24.89 -3.74
C GLY A 58 -22.03 -26.35 -4.14
N ASP A 59 -22.01 -27.24 -3.16
CA ASP A 59 -22.32 -28.65 -3.37
C ASP A 59 -23.24 -29.13 -2.23
N SER A 60 -24.03 -30.17 -2.48
CA SER A 60 -25.05 -30.66 -1.56
C SER A 60 -25.15 -32.18 -1.64
N LEU A 61 -25.33 -32.82 -0.47
CA LEU A 61 -25.47 -34.28 -0.30
C LEU A 61 -24.13 -35.04 -0.55
N SER A 62 -23.89 -36.24 -0.03
CA SER A 62 -24.69 -37.08 0.87
C SER A 62 -23.80 -37.86 1.85
N ASP A 63 -24.42 -38.27 2.95
CA ASP A 63 -24.01 -39.34 3.87
C ASP A 63 -23.66 -40.67 3.17
N ASN A 64 -22.58 -41.33 3.62
CA ASN A 64 -22.54 -42.78 3.92
C ASN A 64 -21.24 -43.22 4.63
N GLY A 65 -21.36 -44.11 5.63
CA GLY A 65 -20.28 -45.01 6.09
C GLY A 65 -20.06 -46.20 5.13
N ASP A 66 -19.12 -47.13 5.34
CA ASP A 66 -18.37 -47.48 6.56
C ASP A 66 -17.08 -48.29 6.23
N ALA A 67 -16.20 -48.47 7.23
CA ALA A 67 -15.10 -49.43 7.44
C ALA A 67 -14.37 -50.15 6.26
N VAL A 68 -13.01 -50.13 6.27
CA VAL A 68 -12.13 -51.28 6.65
C VAL A 68 -10.61 -51.00 6.48
N ARG A 69 -9.83 -51.62 7.37
CA ARG A 69 -8.36 -51.60 7.64
C ARG A 69 -7.36 -51.57 6.45
N SER A 70 -6.21 -50.96 6.73
CA SER A 70 -5.01 -50.83 5.87
C SER A 70 -3.97 -51.96 6.03
N VAL A 71 -3.17 -52.22 4.98
CA VAL A 71 -1.90 -52.98 5.00
C VAL A 71 -0.90 -52.32 4.01
N ALA A 72 0.41 -52.43 4.25
CA ALA A 72 1.51 -51.81 3.49
C ALA A 72 2.53 -52.90 3.02
N PRO A 73 3.72 -52.62 2.41
CA PRO A 73 4.31 -51.36 1.91
C PRO A 73 4.92 -51.45 0.47
N PRO A 74 5.45 -50.35 -0.10
CA PRO A 74 6.31 -50.38 -1.30
C PRO A 74 7.81 -50.60 -0.99
N THR A 75 8.60 -50.98 -2.00
CA THR A 75 10.05 -51.29 -1.88
C THR A 75 10.97 -50.16 -2.38
N SER A 76 12.20 -50.12 -1.85
CA SER A 76 13.28 -49.15 -2.17
C SER A 76 14.34 -49.79 -3.11
N PRO A 77 15.36 -49.08 -3.69
CA PRO A 77 16.49 -48.60 -2.87
C PRO A 77 17.39 -47.41 -3.36
N LYS A 78 17.99 -46.70 -2.37
CA LYS A 78 19.35 -46.10 -2.31
C LYS A 78 19.76 -44.87 -3.15
N GLY A 79 20.08 -43.79 -2.44
CA GLY A 79 21.02 -42.71 -2.84
C GLY A 79 21.80 -42.20 -1.60
N ARG A 80 23.14 -42.11 -1.66
CA ARG A 80 24.02 -41.97 -0.47
C ARG A 80 24.00 -40.57 0.17
N VAL A 81 24.07 -40.53 1.51
CA VAL A 81 24.53 -39.37 2.30
C VAL A 81 25.80 -39.77 3.09
N LEU A 82 26.71 -38.82 3.34
CA LEU A 82 28.00 -39.07 3.99
C LEU A 82 27.91 -38.95 5.53
N ASP A 83 28.32 -40.01 6.24
CA ASP A 83 28.28 -40.11 7.71
C ASP A 83 29.58 -39.58 8.36
N ARG A 84 29.57 -38.36 8.92
CA ARG A 84 30.68 -37.79 9.69
C ARG A 84 30.62 -38.22 11.16
N ARG A 85 31.15 -39.41 11.45
CA ARG A 85 31.34 -39.89 12.83
C ARG A 85 32.32 -39.01 13.62
N SER A 86 31.85 -38.42 14.72
CA SER A 86 32.72 -37.95 15.80
C SER A 86 33.11 -39.12 16.71
N ARG A 87 34.38 -39.17 17.12
CA ARG A 87 34.87 -39.98 18.25
C ARG A 87 35.44 -39.02 19.29
N LEU A 88 34.99 -39.10 20.54
CA LEU A 88 35.87 -39.11 21.74
C LEU A 88 35.09 -39.19 23.07
N GLY A 89 35.24 -40.33 23.75
CA GLY A 89 35.84 -40.34 25.09
C GLY A 89 35.02 -39.93 26.32
N LYS A 90 33.84 -39.32 26.23
CA LYS A 90 32.96 -39.09 27.40
C LYS A 90 31.53 -39.57 27.14
N GLY A 91 30.90 -40.10 28.19
CA GLY A 91 29.57 -40.72 28.09
C GLY A 91 28.50 -39.72 27.65
N ARG A 92 27.43 -40.22 27.01
CA ARG A 92 26.27 -39.39 26.67
C ARG A 92 25.71 -38.77 27.95
N GLY A 93 25.72 -37.44 28.04
CA GLY A 93 25.10 -36.66 29.11
C GLY A 93 23.57 -36.67 29.06
N LEU A 94 22.98 -37.85 28.88
CA LEU A 94 21.54 -38.07 29.02
C LEU A 94 21.21 -38.06 30.52
N PRO A 95 20.23 -37.25 30.97
CA PRO A 95 19.65 -37.43 32.29
C PRO A 95 19.18 -38.89 32.48
N LYS A 96 19.30 -39.42 33.70
CA LYS A 96 18.65 -40.70 34.03
C LYS A 96 17.15 -40.54 33.80
N LYS A 97 16.49 -41.56 33.23
CA LYS A 97 15.04 -41.57 32.99
C LYS A 97 14.30 -41.14 34.27
N GLY A 98 13.46 -40.11 34.17
CA GLY A 98 12.66 -39.55 35.28
C GLY A 98 13.31 -38.40 36.06
N GLY A 99 14.54 -37.98 35.73
CA GLY A 99 15.27 -36.94 36.49
C GLY A 99 15.08 -35.51 35.99
N ALA A 100 13.87 -34.94 36.11
CA ALA A 100 13.66 -33.48 36.02
C ALA A 100 13.98 -32.84 37.39
N GLY A 101 15.25 -32.53 37.63
CA GLY A 101 15.71 -32.10 38.97
C GLY A 101 17.19 -31.72 39.05
N GLY A 102 17.73 -31.17 37.96
CA GLY A 102 19.10 -30.63 37.95
C GLY A 102 19.11 -29.18 38.43
N LYS A 103 20.02 -28.84 39.35
CA LYS A 103 20.16 -27.46 39.87
C LYS A 103 20.47 -26.49 38.71
N GLY A 104 19.49 -25.64 38.36
CA GLY A 104 19.58 -24.71 37.24
C GLY A 104 18.80 -25.11 35.96
N VAL A 105 17.83 -26.04 36.03
CA VAL A 105 16.94 -26.40 34.92
C VAL A 105 15.49 -26.05 35.27
N TRP A 106 14.78 -25.41 34.34
CA TRP A 106 13.42 -24.86 34.49
C TRP A 106 12.28 -25.91 34.40
N GLY A 107 12.38 -27.01 35.16
CA GLY A 107 11.36 -28.07 35.18
C GLY A 107 11.17 -28.79 33.84
N THR A 108 10.00 -29.43 33.66
CA THR A 108 9.64 -30.13 32.42
C THR A 108 8.69 -29.27 31.56
N PRO A 109 8.94 -29.05 30.26
CA PRO A 109 8.05 -28.25 29.42
C PRO A 109 6.64 -28.86 29.32
N GLY A 110 5.62 -28.10 29.74
CA GLY A 110 4.23 -28.56 29.80
C GLY A 110 3.81 -29.17 31.14
N GLU A 111 4.69 -29.16 32.15
CA GLU A 111 4.35 -29.50 33.53
C GLU A 111 3.56 -28.34 34.16
N VAL A 112 2.25 -28.50 34.20
CA VAL A 112 1.35 -27.57 34.90
C VAL A 112 1.46 -27.87 36.39
N TYR A 113 1.99 -26.93 37.16
CA TYR A 113 1.94 -26.98 38.62
C TYR A 113 0.47 -27.07 39.06
N ALA A 114 0.18 -27.85 40.11
CA ALA A 114 -1.12 -27.77 40.76
C ALA A 114 -1.31 -26.34 41.28
N GLU A 115 -2.57 -25.89 41.37
CA GLU A 115 -2.90 -24.62 42.02
C GLU A 115 -2.38 -24.69 43.47
N GLU A 116 -1.39 -23.86 43.79
CA GLU A 116 -0.85 -23.78 45.15
C GLU A 116 -1.90 -23.11 46.03
N GLU A 117 -2.47 -23.85 46.98
CA GLU A 117 -3.36 -23.29 48.00
C GLU A 117 -2.61 -22.19 48.76
N VAL A 118 -3.05 -20.93 48.59
CA VAL A 118 -2.35 -19.77 49.15
C VAL A 118 -2.40 -19.84 50.68
N ASP A 119 -1.24 -19.82 51.34
CA ASP A 119 -1.20 -19.87 52.80
C ASP A 119 -1.63 -18.52 53.40
N VAL A 120 -2.91 -18.47 53.79
CA VAL A 120 -3.58 -17.37 54.52
C VAL A 120 -2.85 -16.97 55.82
N ARG A 121 -1.80 -17.69 56.23
CA ARG A 121 -0.99 -17.43 57.43
C ARG A 121 0.44 -16.98 57.13
N ASP A 122 0.81 -16.81 55.86
CA ASP A 122 2.07 -16.16 55.51
C ASP A 122 2.02 -14.70 56.03
N PRO A 123 3.02 -14.21 56.78
CA PRO A 123 3.10 -12.79 57.19
C PRO A 123 3.10 -11.79 56.03
N ASN A 124 3.26 -12.26 54.80
CA ASN A 124 3.27 -11.50 53.56
C ASN A 124 2.01 -11.72 52.69
N TYR A 125 1.01 -12.47 53.19
CA TYR A 125 -0.32 -12.62 52.59
C TYR A 125 -1.19 -11.38 52.85
N ASP A 126 -1.95 -10.96 51.84
CA ASP A 126 -2.77 -9.75 51.85
C ASP A 126 -4.14 -10.06 51.23
N GLU A 127 -5.21 -10.03 52.05
CA GLU A 127 -6.57 -10.38 51.63
C GLU A 127 -7.14 -9.45 50.55
N ASP A 128 -6.67 -8.19 50.47
CA ASP A 128 -7.11 -7.24 49.44
C ASP A 128 -6.47 -7.52 48.06
N GLN A 129 -5.41 -8.34 48.01
CA GLN A 129 -4.62 -8.57 46.79
C GLN A 129 -5.35 -9.43 45.74
N GLU A 130 -6.22 -10.37 46.14
CA GLU A 130 -7.06 -11.15 45.22
C GLU A 130 -8.07 -10.29 44.46
N ASN A 131 -8.50 -9.17 45.04
CA ASN A 131 -9.55 -8.31 44.51
C ASN A 131 -9.00 -7.12 43.68
N CYS A 132 -7.68 -7.06 43.51
CA CYS A 132 -6.99 -5.99 42.76
C CYS A 132 -7.13 -6.18 41.24
N VAL A 133 -8.16 -5.60 40.64
CA VAL A 133 -8.28 -5.47 39.18
C VAL A 133 -7.24 -4.47 38.65
N TYR A 134 -6.12 -5.00 38.16
CA TYR A 134 -5.06 -4.22 37.50
C TYR A 134 -5.54 -3.68 36.14
N GLU A 135 -6.22 -2.53 36.14
CA GLU A 135 -6.49 -1.79 34.90
C GLU A 135 -5.15 -1.36 34.27
N THR A 136 -4.88 -1.85 33.05
CA THR A 136 -3.66 -1.51 32.31
C THR A 136 -3.77 -0.11 31.72
N VAL A 137 -3.44 0.89 32.54
CA VAL A 137 -3.41 2.31 32.14
C VAL A 137 -2.35 2.53 31.04
N VAL A 138 -2.78 2.38 29.79
CA VAL A 138 -1.98 2.72 28.61
C VAL A 138 -1.79 4.23 28.61
N LEU A 139 -0.61 4.69 29.03
CA LEU A 139 -0.23 6.10 29.00
C LEU A 139 -0.39 6.68 27.58
N PRO A 140 -0.71 7.98 27.45
CA PRO A 140 -0.69 8.65 26.16
C PRO A 140 0.69 8.49 25.49
N LEU A 141 0.68 8.32 24.16
CA LEU A 141 1.91 8.32 23.36
C LEU A 141 2.64 9.67 23.48
N ASP A 142 3.97 9.62 23.60
CA ASP A 142 4.84 10.78 23.41
C ASP A 142 5.11 11.03 21.92
N GLU A 143 5.68 12.19 21.58
CA GLU A 143 5.86 12.62 20.18
C GLU A 143 6.79 11.68 19.38
N GLU A 144 7.80 11.10 20.05
CA GLU A 144 8.71 10.13 19.43
C GLU A 144 8.05 8.78 19.18
N ALA A 145 7.36 8.20 20.16
CA ALA A 145 6.66 6.93 20.05
C ALA A 145 5.44 7.04 19.12
N PHE A 146 4.74 8.19 19.12
CA PHE A 146 3.72 8.51 18.13
C PHE A 146 4.30 8.42 16.71
N THR A 147 5.38 9.15 16.43
CA THR A 147 6.00 9.20 15.09
C THR A 147 6.52 7.83 14.66
N LYS A 148 7.19 7.10 15.56
CA LYS A 148 7.69 5.74 15.32
C LYS A 148 6.57 4.71 15.13
N THR A 149 5.40 4.93 15.71
CA THR A 149 4.23 4.03 15.61
C THR A 149 3.36 4.31 14.38
N VAL A 150 3.01 5.58 14.15
CA VAL A 150 2.00 5.97 13.15
C VAL A 150 2.59 6.05 11.74
N THR A 151 3.84 6.51 11.59
CA THR A 151 4.53 6.57 10.28
C THR A 151 4.47 5.25 9.51
N PRO A 152 4.85 4.08 10.07
CA PRO A 152 4.77 2.82 9.35
C PRO A 152 3.33 2.32 9.13
N ILE A 153 2.33 2.78 9.88
CA ILE A 153 0.91 2.46 9.62
C ILE A 153 0.44 3.21 8.35
N VAL A 154 0.79 4.49 8.22
CA VAL A 154 0.49 5.29 7.01
C VAL A 154 1.27 4.78 5.79
N GLN A 155 2.55 4.41 5.97
CA GLN A 155 3.36 3.84 4.88
C GLN A 155 2.86 2.47 4.42
N GLU A 156 2.48 1.55 5.34
CA GLU A 156 1.82 0.30 4.91
C GLU A 156 0.50 0.60 4.18
N TYR A 157 -0.30 1.57 4.66
CA TYR A 157 -1.55 1.96 4.01
C TYR A 157 -1.38 2.42 2.55
N PHE A 158 -0.30 3.13 2.20
CA PHE A 158 -0.04 3.51 0.80
C PHE A 158 0.16 2.28 -0.11
N GLU A 159 0.75 1.19 0.40
CA GLU A 159 0.95 -0.06 -0.34
C GLU A 159 -0.33 -0.91 -0.49
N HIS A 160 -1.29 -0.84 0.45
CA HIS A 160 -2.46 -1.75 0.46
C HIS A 160 -3.85 -1.10 0.45
N GLY A 161 -3.97 0.22 0.62
CA GLY A 161 -5.21 0.98 0.42
C GLY A 161 -6.39 0.71 1.38
N ASP A 162 -6.26 -0.17 2.37
CA ASP A 162 -7.35 -0.48 3.32
C ASP A 162 -7.38 0.53 4.49
N ALA A 163 -8.23 1.54 4.37
CA ALA A 163 -8.43 2.56 5.39
C ALA A 163 -9.19 2.05 6.63
N ASN A 164 -9.82 0.87 6.55
CA ASN A 164 -10.46 0.26 7.73
C ASN A 164 -9.41 -0.37 8.65
N GLU A 165 -8.35 -0.96 8.08
CA GLU A 165 -7.24 -1.49 8.85
C GLU A 165 -6.50 -0.38 9.62
N VAL A 166 -6.30 0.78 9.00
CA VAL A 166 -5.78 1.97 9.68
C VAL A 166 -6.73 2.46 10.78
N ALA A 167 -8.04 2.43 10.54
CA ALA A 167 -9.03 2.81 11.56
C ALA A 167 -9.08 1.83 12.74
N GLU A 168 -8.92 0.52 12.51
CA GLU A 168 -8.76 -0.49 13.57
C GLU A 168 -7.47 -0.22 14.37
N LEU A 169 -6.31 -0.12 13.70
CA LEU A 169 -5.02 0.08 14.34
C LEU A 169 -4.91 1.39 15.13
N LEU A 170 -5.45 2.50 14.62
CA LEU A 170 -5.47 3.77 15.34
C LEU A 170 -6.51 3.81 16.47
N GLY A 171 -7.56 3.00 16.39
CA GLY A 171 -8.56 2.84 17.46
C GLY A 171 -8.04 2.03 18.65
N GLU A 172 -7.06 1.15 18.43
CA GLU A 172 -6.36 0.38 19.48
C GLU A 172 -5.26 1.21 20.19
N LEU A 173 -4.93 2.43 19.71
CA LEU A 173 -3.89 3.30 20.30
C LEU A 173 -4.47 4.43 21.16
N ASN A 174 -3.91 4.65 22.36
CA ASN A 174 -4.23 5.83 23.16
C ASN A 174 -3.50 7.08 22.62
N LEU A 175 -4.06 7.65 21.56
CA LEU A 175 -3.54 8.87 20.90
C LEU A 175 -3.66 10.13 21.77
N GLY A 176 -4.40 10.11 22.90
CA GLY A 176 -4.57 11.27 23.78
C GLY A 176 -4.98 12.55 23.02
N GLY A 177 -4.20 13.62 23.20
CA GLY A 177 -4.32 14.88 22.46
C GLY A 177 -3.70 14.89 21.06
N MET A 178 -2.87 13.89 20.70
CA MET A 178 -2.17 13.81 19.41
C MET A 178 -3.05 13.33 18.23
N ARG A 179 -4.37 13.33 18.39
CA ARG A 179 -5.32 12.97 17.32
C ARG A 179 -5.20 13.92 16.12
N SER A 180 -4.92 15.20 16.36
CA SER A 180 -4.64 16.19 15.33
C SER A 180 -3.34 15.95 14.55
N ASP A 181 -2.46 15.09 15.04
CA ASP A 181 -1.14 14.88 14.46
C ASP A 181 -1.15 13.72 13.46
N VAL A 182 -2.19 12.88 13.48
CA VAL A 182 -2.38 11.80 12.50
C VAL A 182 -2.64 12.37 11.09
N PRO A 183 -3.56 13.34 10.86
CA PRO A 183 -3.72 13.94 9.54
C PRO A 183 -2.50 14.77 9.12
N LEU A 184 -1.84 15.43 10.07
CA LEU A 184 -0.64 16.23 9.82
C LEU A 184 0.48 15.34 9.24
N LEU A 185 0.86 14.28 9.98
CA LEU A 185 1.84 13.31 9.55
C LEU A 185 1.44 12.62 8.23
N ALA A 186 0.17 12.24 8.08
CA ALA A 186 -0.31 11.58 6.86
C ALA A 186 -0.26 12.50 5.62
N VAL A 187 -0.53 13.81 5.77
CA VAL A 187 -0.39 14.77 4.67
C VAL A 187 1.07 15.05 4.38
N SER A 188 1.92 15.28 5.38
CA SER A 188 3.36 15.53 5.16
C SER A 188 4.04 14.38 4.42
N LEU A 189 3.83 13.13 4.85
CA LEU A 189 4.29 11.91 4.17
C LEU A 189 3.75 11.75 2.73
N ALA A 190 2.70 12.48 2.36
CA ALA A 190 2.13 12.49 1.02
C ALA A 190 2.59 13.69 0.16
N LEU A 191 3.06 14.78 0.76
CA LEU A 191 3.64 15.93 0.05
C LEU A 191 4.95 15.54 -0.65
N GLU A 192 5.83 14.84 0.07
CA GLU A 192 7.09 14.26 -0.42
C GLU A 192 6.89 13.13 -1.46
N SER A 193 5.66 12.86 -1.89
CA SER A 193 5.28 11.58 -2.49
C SER A 193 4.35 11.67 -3.71
N LYS A 194 4.06 10.46 -4.22
CA LYS A 194 3.32 10.20 -5.45
C LYS A 194 1.90 10.80 -5.45
N ALA A 195 1.35 11.01 -6.64
CA ALA A 195 0.01 11.57 -6.79
C ALA A 195 -1.05 10.59 -6.28
N SER A 196 -0.85 9.29 -6.49
CA SER A 196 -1.68 8.24 -5.89
C SER A 196 -1.68 8.24 -4.35
N HIS A 197 -0.54 8.56 -3.71
CA HIS A 197 -0.45 8.63 -2.24
C HIS A 197 -1.23 9.84 -1.68
N ARG A 198 -1.32 10.94 -2.44
CA ARG A 198 -2.13 12.13 -2.07
C ARG A 198 -3.64 11.87 -2.21
N GLU A 199 -4.06 11.09 -3.21
CA GLU A 199 -5.43 10.54 -3.29
C GLU A 199 -5.73 9.57 -2.14
N LEU A 200 -4.85 8.61 -1.86
CA LEU A 200 -5.02 7.68 -0.75
C LEU A 200 -5.11 8.42 0.60
N THR A 201 -4.26 9.41 0.83
CA THR A 201 -4.33 10.27 2.03
C THR A 201 -5.67 10.99 2.13
N SER A 202 -6.15 11.59 1.04
CA SER A 202 -7.46 12.24 1.01
C SER A 202 -8.60 11.30 1.38
N ARG A 203 -8.58 10.07 0.83
CA ARG A 203 -9.53 9.01 1.18
C ARG A 203 -9.40 8.57 2.64
N LEU A 204 -8.18 8.49 3.17
CA LEU A 204 -7.92 8.11 4.56
C LEU A 204 -8.52 9.13 5.53
N LEU A 205 -8.29 10.43 5.32
CA LEU A 205 -8.84 11.48 6.19
C LEU A 205 -10.38 11.43 6.22
N ASN A 206 -11.01 11.24 5.06
CA ASN A 206 -12.46 11.04 4.95
C ASN A 206 -12.94 9.79 5.73
N ARG A 207 -12.20 8.67 5.65
CA ARG A 207 -12.55 7.42 6.35
C ARG A 207 -12.25 7.41 7.85
N LEU A 208 -11.28 8.19 8.33
CA LEU A 208 -10.96 8.32 9.75
C LEU A 208 -11.87 9.33 10.47
N CYS A 209 -12.29 10.39 9.78
CA CYS A 209 -13.23 11.38 10.29
C CYS A 209 -14.59 10.73 10.65
N GLY A 210 -15.05 10.95 11.87
CA GLY A 210 -16.28 10.33 12.40
C GLY A 210 -16.14 8.87 12.85
N ARG A 211 -14.92 8.30 12.80
CA ARG A 211 -14.59 6.98 13.38
C ARG A 211 -13.54 7.08 14.48
N VAL A 212 -12.37 7.61 14.14
CA VAL A 212 -11.22 7.76 15.05
C VAL A 212 -10.95 9.24 15.34
N LEU A 213 -11.18 10.10 14.35
CA LEU A 213 -10.91 11.53 14.40
C LEU A 213 -12.22 12.33 14.38
N THR A 214 -12.29 13.40 15.17
CA THR A 214 -13.37 14.39 15.08
C THR A 214 -13.05 15.43 14.01
N ARG A 215 -14.05 16.21 13.59
CA ARG A 215 -13.81 17.37 12.70
C ARG A 215 -12.86 18.41 13.33
N SER A 216 -12.86 18.55 14.65
CA SER A 216 -11.93 19.43 15.38
C SER A 216 -10.48 18.94 15.25
N ASP A 217 -10.26 17.63 15.30
CA ASP A 217 -8.92 17.05 15.09
C ASP A 217 -8.41 17.32 13.68
N ILE A 218 -9.27 17.19 12.65
CA ILE A 218 -8.96 17.55 11.26
C ILE A 218 -8.68 19.05 11.13
N GLU A 219 -9.51 19.91 11.71
CA GLU A 219 -9.37 21.37 11.63
C GLU A 219 -8.08 21.88 12.30
N ASN A 220 -7.74 21.33 13.47
CA ASN A 220 -6.48 21.57 14.16
C ASN A 220 -5.27 21.04 13.36
N ALA A 221 -5.39 19.88 12.72
CA ALA A 221 -4.32 19.33 11.89
C ALA A 221 -3.99 20.23 10.69
N PHE A 222 -5.03 20.71 9.98
CA PHE A 222 -4.84 21.66 8.89
C PHE A 222 -4.34 23.03 9.37
N HIS A 223 -4.61 23.43 10.63
CA HIS A 223 -4.02 24.62 11.23
C HIS A 223 -2.52 24.46 11.50
N LYS A 224 -2.08 23.31 12.05
CA LYS A 224 -0.66 22.96 12.21
C LYS A 224 0.07 22.92 10.86
N LEU A 225 -0.51 22.21 9.89
CA LEU A 225 0.02 22.10 8.52
C LEU A 225 0.22 23.46 7.83
N LEU A 226 -0.70 24.41 8.04
CA LEU A 226 -0.60 25.77 7.49
C LEU A 226 0.44 26.65 8.19
N ARG A 227 0.88 26.27 9.40
CA ARG A 227 1.94 26.92 10.19
C ARG A 227 3.32 26.33 9.88
N GLU A 228 3.42 25.02 9.68
CA GLU A 228 4.64 24.28 9.28
C GLU A 228 4.94 24.40 7.78
N LEU A 229 4.03 24.99 7.01
CA LEU A 229 4.17 25.17 5.57
C LEU A 229 5.47 25.86 5.08
N PRO A 230 6.09 26.83 5.81
CA PRO A 230 7.39 27.37 5.43
C PRO A 230 8.53 26.35 5.49
N ASP A 231 8.48 25.42 6.44
CA ASP A 231 9.48 24.35 6.60
C ASP A 231 9.23 23.25 5.55
N LEU A 232 7.96 22.86 5.34
CA LEU A 232 7.56 21.89 4.30
C LEU A 232 7.89 22.35 2.86
N VAL A 233 8.05 23.65 2.63
CA VAL A 233 8.51 24.22 1.34
C VAL A 233 9.98 23.91 1.05
N LEU A 234 10.81 23.67 2.09
CA LEU A 234 12.23 23.35 1.94
C LEU A 234 12.43 21.99 1.25
N ASP A 235 11.67 20.98 1.68
CA ASP A 235 11.70 19.63 1.12
C ASP A 235 10.77 19.47 -0.10
N THR A 236 9.61 20.15 -0.10
CA THR A 236 8.63 20.10 -1.20
C THR A 236 8.27 21.52 -1.67
N PRO A 237 8.96 22.10 -2.67
CA PRO A 237 8.70 23.47 -3.14
C PRO A 237 7.29 23.77 -3.65
N THR A 238 6.50 22.74 -3.96
CA THR A 238 5.08 22.84 -4.37
C THR A 238 4.08 22.57 -3.22
N ALA A 239 4.57 22.41 -1.99
CA ALA A 239 3.75 22.17 -0.80
C ALA A 239 2.57 23.15 -0.66
N PRO A 240 2.69 24.47 -0.92
CA PRO A 240 1.56 25.38 -0.79
C PRO A 240 0.40 25.03 -1.74
N GLN A 241 0.71 24.71 -2.99
CA GLN A 241 -0.29 24.33 -3.98
C GLN A 241 -0.93 22.97 -3.64
N LEU A 242 -0.13 22.02 -3.13
CA LEU A 242 -0.59 20.70 -2.69
C LEU A 242 -1.46 20.79 -1.42
N VAL A 243 -1.07 21.56 -0.40
CA VAL A 243 -1.87 21.79 0.80
C VAL A 243 -3.18 22.52 0.46
N GLY A 244 -3.15 23.47 -0.48
CA GLY A 244 -4.37 24.08 -1.03
C GLY A 244 -5.30 23.07 -1.73
N GLN A 245 -4.74 22.06 -2.40
CA GLN A 245 -5.52 20.94 -2.96
C GLN A 245 -6.12 20.04 -1.87
N PHE A 246 -5.35 19.70 -0.82
CA PHE A 246 -5.87 18.96 0.33
C PHE A 246 -7.00 19.70 1.06
N ILE A 247 -6.89 21.02 1.27
CA ILE A 247 -7.94 21.84 1.89
C ILE A 247 -9.21 21.85 1.02
N ALA A 248 -9.08 22.04 -0.30
CA ALA A 248 -10.22 21.98 -1.22
C ALA A 248 -10.91 20.59 -1.20
N ARG A 249 -10.13 19.50 -1.15
CA ARG A 249 -10.65 18.12 -1.02
C ARG A 249 -11.35 17.90 0.32
N ALA A 250 -10.75 18.32 1.42
CA ALA A 250 -11.32 18.19 2.76
C ALA A 250 -12.62 18.99 2.96
N VAL A 251 -12.76 20.14 2.31
CA VAL A 251 -14.01 20.93 2.29
C VAL A 251 -15.08 20.30 1.36
N ALA A 252 -14.67 19.67 0.24
CA ALA A 252 -15.59 18.91 -0.61
C ALA A 252 -16.15 17.68 0.12
N ASP A 253 -15.29 16.97 0.86
CA ASP A 253 -15.62 15.76 1.61
C ASP A 253 -16.39 16.04 2.93
N GLN A 254 -16.62 17.33 3.25
CA GLN A 254 -17.29 17.79 4.47
C GLN A 254 -16.59 17.33 5.77
N ILE A 255 -15.27 17.13 5.73
CA ILE A 255 -14.44 16.90 6.93
C ILE A 255 -13.86 18.22 7.48
N LEU A 256 -13.64 19.22 6.61
CA LEU A 256 -13.44 20.62 7.01
C LEU A 256 -14.72 21.44 6.83
N SER A 257 -14.85 22.51 7.61
CA SER A 257 -15.92 23.51 7.49
C SER A 257 -15.81 24.29 6.17
N ARG A 258 -16.94 24.60 5.54
CA ARG A 258 -17.00 25.44 4.32
C ARG A 258 -16.49 26.86 4.55
N ASN A 259 -16.57 27.33 5.80
CA ASN A 259 -16.12 28.65 6.21
C ASN A 259 -14.69 28.63 6.79
N TYR A 260 -13.99 27.48 6.77
CA TYR A 260 -12.64 27.32 7.33
C TYR A 260 -11.67 28.38 6.78
N ILE A 261 -11.66 28.55 5.45
CA ILE A 261 -10.80 29.51 4.76
C ILE A 261 -11.16 30.96 5.13
N ASP A 262 -12.44 31.27 5.40
CA ASP A 262 -12.87 32.61 5.81
C ASP A 262 -12.28 32.99 7.17
N GLY A 263 -12.03 32.02 8.06
CA GLY A 263 -11.40 32.23 9.36
C GLY A 263 -9.97 32.81 9.29
N TYR A 264 -9.29 32.66 8.15
CA TYR A 264 -7.92 33.15 7.92
C TYR A 264 -7.86 34.50 7.19
N LYS A 265 -8.98 35.02 6.68
CA LYS A 265 -9.00 36.27 5.91
C LYS A 265 -8.53 37.44 6.78
N GLY A 266 -7.50 38.16 6.31
CA GLY A 266 -6.89 39.28 7.03
C GLY A 266 -6.08 38.88 8.28
N ARG A 267 -5.71 37.60 8.43
CA ARG A 267 -4.94 37.06 9.57
C ARG A 267 -3.71 36.24 9.17
N VAL A 268 -3.31 36.31 7.89
CA VAL A 268 -2.22 35.50 7.33
C VAL A 268 -1.17 36.40 6.72
N ASP A 269 -0.02 36.48 7.40
CA ASP A 269 1.15 37.25 6.97
C ASP A 269 2.07 36.43 6.06
N CYS A 270 2.20 35.12 6.33
CA CYS A 270 3.00 34.18 5.53
C CYS A 270 2.47 34.04 4.09
N GLU A 271 3.36 34.18 3.10
CA GLU A 271 3.02 34.05 1.69
C GLU A 271 2.64 32.62 1.27
N HIS A 272 3.32 31.60 1.81
CA HIS A 272 3.03 30.20 1.51
C HIS A 272 1.63 29.79 2.01
N THR A 273 1.31 30.16 3.26
CA THR A 273 -0.02 29.97 3.86
C THR A 273 -1.11 30.67 3.04
N ARG A 274 -0.84 31.90 2.56
CA ARG A 274 -1.75 32.64 1.68
C ARG A 274 -1.96 31.93 0.34
N ALA A 275 -0.88 31.51 -0.32
CA ALA A 275 -0.94 30.80 -1.60
C ALA A 275 -1.71 29.47 -1.50
N ALA A 276 -1.59 28.73 -0.40
CA ALA A 276 -2.36 27.52 -0.15
C ALA A 276 -3.87 27.80 -0.01
N LEU A 277 -4.23 28.83 0.77
CA LEU A 277 -5.62 29.24 0.95
C LEU A 277 -6.23 29.76 -0.35
N ASP A 278 -5.52 30.61 -1.11
CA ASP A 278 -5.97 31.12 -2.42
C ASP A 278 -6.15 29.98 -3.43
N ARG A 279 -5.24 29.01 -3.46
CA ARG A 279 -5.38 27.80 -4.29
C ARG A 279 -6.63 27.00 -3.93
N ALA A 280 -6.94 26.87 -2.65
CA ALA A 280 -8.16 26.20 -2.19
C ALA A 280 -9.43 26.98 -2.60
N VAL A 281 -9.44 28.32 -2.47
CA VAL A 281 -10.55 29.18 -2.93
C VAL A 281 -10.82 29.01 -4.42
N VAL A 282 -9.79 29.02 -5.26
CA VAL A 282 -9.93 28.86 -6.71
C VAL A 282 -10.53 27.50 -7.05
N LEU A 283 -10.05 26.42 -6.44
CA LEU A 283 -10.57 25.06 -6.66
C LEU A 283 -12.04 24.91 -6.25
N LEU A 284 -12.42 25.45 -5.10
CA LEU A 284 -13.80 25.39 -4.60
C LEU A 284 -14.77 26.22 -5.46
N LYS A 285 -14.32 27.37 -5.99
CA LYS A 285 -15.08 28.14 -7.00
C LYS A 285 -15.25 27.35 -8.30
N MET A 286 -14.16 26.83 -8.87
CA MET A 286 -14.21 26.04 -10.11
C MET A 286 -15.09 24.79 -10.00
N SER A 287 -15.13 24.14 -8.83
CA SER A 287 -16.04 23.02 -8.57
C SER A 287 -17.51 23.45 -8.54
N ARG A 288 -17.83 24.58 -7.91
CA ARG A 288 -19.19 25.13 -7.84
C ARG A 288 -19.69 25.69 -9.17
N GLU A 289 -18.82 26.33 -9.94
CA GLU A 289 -19.17 27.16 -11.10
C GLU A 289 -18.98 26.42 -12.43
N ALA A 290 -17.93 25.60 -12.56
CA ALA A 290 -17.60 24.83 -13.76
C ALA A 290 -17.81 23.31 -13.59
N GLY A 291 -18.38 22.85 -12.46
CA GLY A 291 -18.67 21.45 -12.21
C GLY A 291 -17.43 20.55 -12.02
N LEU A 292 -16.26 21.13 -11.75
CA LEU A 292 -15.01 20.38 -11.58
C LEU A 292 -15.15 19.34 -10.45
N ARG A 293 -14.96 18.06 -10.78
CA ARG A 293 -14.96 16.97 -9.80
C ARG A 293 -13.66 16.98 -9.01
N ILE A 294 -13.73 17.50 -7.78
CA ILE A 294 -12.62 17.52 -6.82
C ILE A 294 -12.14 16.09 -6.49
N ASP A 295 -12.94 15.05 -6.76
CA ASP A 295 -12.53 13.64 -6.67
C ASP A 295 -11.34 13.23 -7.54
N ASN A 296 -11.09 13.95 -8.64
CA ASN A 296 -10.00 13.65 -9.58
C ASN A 296 -8.81 14.62 -9.42
N LEU A 297 -8.77 15.42 -8.35
CA LEU A 297 -7.80 16.52 -8.16
C LEU A 297 -6.32 16.06 -8.11
N TRP A 298 -6.10 14.78 -7.80
CA TRP A 298 -4.78 14.13 -7.72
C TRP A 298 -4.46 13.26 -8.94
N GLY A 299 -5.26 13.32 -10.01
CA GLY A 299 -5.10 12.47 -11.20
C GLY A 299 -5.70 11.07 -11.05
N SER A 300 -5.71 10.34 -12.17
CA SER A 300 -6.40 9.07 -12.36
C SER A 300 -5.53 7.83 -12.16
N GLY A 301 -4.21 7.98 -12.01
CA GLY A 301 -3.24 6.90 -11.87
C GLY A 301 -3.21 6.19 -10.51
N GLY A 302 -2.23 5.27 -10.38
CA GLY A 302 -1.93 4.46 -9.20
C GLY A 302 -2.40 3.01 -9.29
N GLY A 303 -1.59 2.07 -8.79
CA GLY A 303 -1.87 0.62 -8.83
C GLY A 303 -3.10 0.14 -8.03
N GLN A 304 -3.74 1.02 -7.26
CA GLN A 304 -5.01 0.76 -6.54
C GLN A 304 -6.26 1.10 -7.38
N ARG A 305 -6.09 1.52 -8.64
CA ARG A 305 -7.19 1.85 -9.57
C ARG A 305 -7.71 0.57 -10.25
N PRO A 306 -9.01 0.50 -10.62
CA PRO A 306 -9.52 -0.59 -11.44
C PRO A 306 -8.81 -0.65 -12.78
N VAL A 307 -8.48 -1.85 -13.27
CA VAL A 307 -7.81 -2.07 -14.57
C VAL A 307 -8.61 -1.41 -15.71
N ASN A 308 -9.93 -1.56 -15.71
CA ASN A 308 -10.85 -0.94 -16.68
C ASN A 308 -10.90 0.60 -16.61
N GLN A 309 -10.30 1.22 -15.59
CA GLN A 309 -10.00 2.66 -15.60
C GLN A 309 -8.63 2.91 -16.24
N LEU A 310 -7.57 2.23 -15.80
CA LEU A 310 -6.22 2.40 -16.35
C LEU A 310 -6.18 2.22 -17.89
N ILE A 311 -6.89 1.24 -18.43
CA ILE A 311 -7.07 1.02 -19.87
C ILE A 311 -7.67 2.26 -20.57
N LYS A 312 -8.64 2.93 -19.94
CA LYS A 312 -9.26 4.14 -20.51
C LYS A 312 -8.31 5.34 -20.48
N GLU A 313 -7.54 5.51 -19.41
CA GLU A 313 -6.53 6.57 -19.35
C GLU A 313 -5.43 6.34 -20.41
N VAL A 314 -4.99 5.08 -20.62
CA VAL A 314 -4.08 4.67 -21.70
C VAL A 314 -4.65 5.00 -23.09
N ASN A 315 -5.91 4.65 -23.35
CA ASN A 315 -6.58 4.95 -24.62
C ASN A 315 -6.70 6.46 -24.87
N LEU A 316 -7.09 7.24 -23.84
CA LEU A 316 -7.19 8.69 -23.95
C LEU A 316 -5.84 9.33 -24.25
N LEU A 317 -4.77 8.91 -23.56
CA LEU A 317 -3.40 9.36 -23.79
C LEU A 317 -2.96 9.09 -25.24
N LEU A 318 -3.17 7.87 -25.75
CA LEU A 318 -2.80 7.50 -27.12
C LEU A 318 -3.60 8.30 -28.17
N GLN A 319 -4.90 8.51 -27.94
CA GLN A 319 -5.75 9.33 -28.81
C GLN A 319 -5.30 10.80 -28.81
N GLU A 320 -5.03 11.37 -27.63
CA GLU A 320 -4.51 12.73 -27.48
C GLU A 320 -3.17 12.91 -28.21
N TYR A 321 -2.24 11.96 -28.04
CA TYR A 321 -0.96 11.97 -28.72
C TYR A 321 -1.06 11.90 -30.26
N VAL A 322 -1.96 11.08 -30.81
CA VAL A 322 -2.14 11.00 -32.28
C VAL A 322 -2.69 12.31 -32.87
N LEU A 323 -3.42 13.09 -32.05
CA LEU A 323 -3.89 14.43 -32.39
C LEU A 323 -2.82 15.52 -32.20
N SER A 324 -2.09 15.52 -31.08
CA SER A 324 -1.13 16.58 -30.71
C SER A 324 0.27 16.39 -31.30
N GLY A 325 0.75 15.14 -31.35
CA GLY A 325 2.13 14.77 -31.69
C GLY A 325 3.18 15.02 -30.61
N ASP A 326 2.77 15.45 -29.41
CA ASP A 326 3.67 15.77 -28.30
C ASP A 326 4.12 14.49 -27.56
N THR A 327 5.35 14.07 -27.84
CA THR A 327 5.99 12.92 -27.17
C THR A 327 6.38 13.19 -25.72
N VAL A 328 6.58 14.45 -25.32
CA VAL A 328 6.97 14.82 -23.95
C VAL A 328 5.75 14.77 -23.04
N GLU A 329 4.61 15.28 -23.51
CA GLU A 329 3.34 15.20 -22.79
C GLU A 329 2.83 13.76 -22.69
N ALA A 330 2.92 12.98 -23.78
CA ALA A 330 2.59 11.56 -23.76
C ALA A 330 3.47 10.76 -22.77
N GLU A 331 4.76 11.09 -22.65
CA GLU A 331 5.64 10.52 -21.63
C GLU A 331 5.23 10.94 -20.21
N ARG A 332 4.93 12.24 -19.99
CA ARG A 332 4.49 12.77 -18.70
C ARG A 332 3.24 12.04 -18.21
N CYS A 333 2.22 11.94 -19.06
CA CYS A 333 0.97 11.25 -18.75
C CYS A 333 1.19 9.76 -18.46
N LEU A 334 2.06 9.05 -19.20
CA LEU A 334 2.35 7.64 -18.94
C LEU A 334 3.06 7.45 -17.59
N ARG A 335 4.00 8.34 -17.23
CA ARG A 335 4.64 8.35 -15.90
C ARG A 335 3.63 8.61 -14.77
N GLU A 336 2.65 9.50 -15.00
CA GLU A 336 1.59 9.85 -14.04
C GLU A 336 0.50 8.78 -13.85
N LEU A 337 0.44 7.75 -14.71
CA LEU A 337 -0.35 6.55 -14.41
C LEU A 337 0.24 5.70 -13.27
N GLU A 338 1.54 5.87 -12.97
CA GLU A 338 2.27 5.23 -11.87
C GLU A 338 2.26 3.68 -11.86
N VAL A 339 2.01 3.02 -13.00
CA VAL A 339 1.86 1.55 -13.15
C VAL A 339 2.91 0.93 -14.10
N PRO A 340 4.21 0.94 -13.77
CA PRO A 340 5.29 0.51 -14.67
C PRO A 340 5.25 -0.96 -15.09
N HIS A 341 4.58 -1.82 -14.33
CA HIS A 341 4.38 -3.24 -14.68
C HIS A 341 3.17 -3.49 -15.60
N PHE A 342 2.41 -2.44 -15.93
CA PHE A 342 1.26 -2.44 -16.84
C PHE A 342 1.54 -1.67 -18.14
N HIS A 343 2.79 -1.23 -18.38
CA HIS A 343 3.20 -0.57 -19.63
C HIS A 343 3.06 -1.49 -20.86
N HIS A 344 2.98 -2.82 -20.68
CA HIS A 344 2.59 -3.76 -21.73
C HIS A 344 1.14 -3.58 -22.23
N GLU A 345 0.27 -2.91 -21.48
CA GLU A 345 -1.06 -2.49 -21.95
C GLU A 345 -0.94 -1.33 -22.91
N PHE A 346 -0.17 -0.31 -22.54
CA PHE A 346 0.10 0.84 -23.39
C PHE A 346 0.69 0.44 -24.74
N VAL A 347 1.63 -0.51 -24.75
CA VAL A 347 2.23 -1.03 -25.99
C VAL A 347 1.22 -1.85 -26.81
N TYR A 348 0.39 -2.67 -26.15
CA TYR A 348 -0.66 -3.44 -26.82
C TYR A 348 -1.69 -2.50 -27.50
N GLU A 349 -2.28 -1.57 -26.75
CA GLU A 349 -3.30 -0.63 -27.24
C GLU A 349 -2.73 0.30 -28.32
N ALA A 350 -1.46 0.72 -28.20
CA ALA A 350 -0.78 1.50 -29.22
C ALA A 350 -0.65 0.75 -30.55
N ILE A 351 -0.37 -0.55 -30.53
CA ILE A 351 -0.27 -1.37 -31.74
C ILE A 351 -1.66 -1.67 -32.30
N VAL A 352 -2.65 -2.01 -31.48
CA VAL A 352 -4.05 -2.20 -31.91
C VAL A 352 -4.58 -0.95 -32.61
N MET A 353 -4.32 0.25 -32.03
CA MET A 353 -4.65 1.53 -32.64
C MET A 353 -3.99 1.74 -34.03
N VAL A 354 -2.82 1.16 -34.29
CA VAL A 354 -2.21 1.17 -35.64
C VAL A 354 -2.93 0.19 -36.57
N LEU A 355 -3.26 -1.02 -36.10
CA LEU A 355 -3.95 -2.03 -36.92
C LEU A 355 -5.35 -1.54 -37.37
N GLU A 356 -6.10 -0.90 -36.48
CA GLU A 356 -7.42 -0.30 -36.79
C GLU A 356 -7.33 0.96 -37.66
N SER A 357 -6.14 1.60 -37.74
CA SER A 357 -5.98 2.91 -38.39
C SER A 357 -6.00 2.86 -39.91
N LYS A 358 -6.49 3.95 -40.52
CA LYS A 358 -6.54 4.11 -41.98
C LYS A 358 -5.35 4.92 -42.49
N GLY A 359 -4.20 4.25 -42.55
CA GLY A 359 -3.01 4.71 -43.28
C GLY A 359 -1.80 5.08 -42.41
N GLU A 360 -0.67 5.27 -43.09
CA GLU A 360 0.69 5.32 -42.52
C GLU A 360 0.93 6.41 -41.45
N ARG A 361 0.06 7.43 -41.32
CA ARG A 361 0.23 8.50 -40.32
C ARG A 361 0.23 7.94 -38.89
N THR A 362 -0.77 7.15 -38.51
CA THR A 362 -0.87 6.63 -37.14
C THR A 362 0.30 5.69 -36.84
N LEU A 363 0.68 4.85 -37.80
CA LEU A 363 1.89 4.03 -37.74
C LEU A 363 3.14 4.85 -37.42
N GLN A 364 3.42 5.91 -38.19
CA GLN A 364 4.60 6.75 -37.98
C GLN A 364 4.58 7.48 -36.63
N MET A 365 3.39 7.95 -36.21
CA MET A 365 3.21 8.63 -34.93
C MET A 365 3.46 7.69 -33.75
N ILE A 366 2.82 6.52 -33.74
CA ILE A 366 2.98 5.52 -32.67
C ILE A 366 4.41 4.96 -32.65
N LEU A 367 5.01 4.70 -33.81
CA LEU A 367 6.41 4.25 -33.91
C LEU A 367 7.39 5.27 -33.32
N LYS A 368 7.20 6.57 -33.61
CA LYS A 368 7.95 7.68 -32.99
C LYS A 368 7.79 7.66 -31.46
N LEU A 369 6.57 7.42 -30.95
CA LEU A 369 6.29 7.41 -29.51
C LEU A 369 6.94 6.22 -28.81
N LEU A 370 6.74 5.00 -29.31
CA LEU A 370 7.35 3.79 -28.74
C LEU A 370 8.88 3.87 -28.77
N LYS A 371 9.48 4.45 -29.82
CA LYS A 371 10.91 4.72 -29.88
C LYS A 371 11.36 5.73 -28.83
N SER A 372 10.65 6.85 -28.69
CA SER A 372 10.94 7.86 -27.65
C SER A 372 10.89 7.27 -26.24
N LEU A 373 9.84 6.49 -25.92
CA LEU A 373 9.61 5.91 -24.60
C LEU A 373 10.53 4.71 -24.27
N PHE A 374 11.08 4.06 -25.30
CA PHE A 374 12.14 3.05 -25.17
C PHE A 374 13.49 3.73 -24.89
N ASP A 375 13.84 4.76 -25.65
CA ASP A 375 15.11 5.48 -25.49
C ASP A 375 15.17 6.27 -24.16
N SER A 376 14.04 6.84 -23.70
CA SER A 376 13.91 7.46 -22.36
C SER A 376 13.73 6.44 -21.22
N SER A 377 13.79 5.14 -21.52
CA SER A 377 13.68 4.01 -20.57
C SER A 377 12.36 3.95 -19.76
N VAL A 378 11.29 4.61 -20.22
CA VAL A 378 9.96 4.59 -19.60
C VAL A 378 9.29 3.23 -19.79
N ILE A 379 9.42 2.65 -20.98
CA ILE A 379 8.95 1.31 -21.30
C ILE A 379 10.17 0.40 -21.32
N THR A 380 10.28 -0.46 -20.30
CA THR A 380 11.39 -1.42 -20.21
C THR A 380 11.30 -2.46 -21.32
N VAL A 381 12.43 -3.07 -21.69
CA VAL A 381 12.51 -4.11 -22.74
C VAL A 381 11.51 -5.26 -22.50
N ASP A 382 11.28 -5.66 -21.25
CA ASP A 382 10.29 -6.68 -20.88
C ASP A 382 8.84 -6.21 -21.11
N GLN A 383 8.51 -4.96 -20.77
CA GLN A 383 7.18 -4.40 -20.99
C GLN A 383 6.90 -4.16 -22.48
N MET A 384 7.90 -3.69 -23.23
CA MET A 384 7.83 -3.58 -24.69
C MET A 384 7.56 -4.95 -25.32
N ARG A 385 8.40 -5.95 -24.99
CA ARG A 385 8.26 -7.32 -25.49
C ARG A 385 6.88 -7.91 -25.22
N ARG A 386 6.38 -7.83 -23.98
CA ARG A 386 5.06 -8.35 -23.61
C ARG A 386 3.90 -7.72 -24.38
N GLY A 387 4.02 -6.43 -24.75
CA GLY A 387 3.02 -5.76 -25.56
C GLY A 387 2.91 -6.37 -26.97
N TYR A 388 4.04 -6.53 -27.66
CA TYR A 388 4.09 -7.21 -28.97
C TYR A 388 3.68 -8.69 -28.87
N GLU A 389 4.20 -9.42 -27.86
CA GLU A 389 3.87 -10.85 -27.64
C GLU A 389 2.36 -11.08 -27.48
N ARG A 390 1.64 -10.19 -26.79
CA ARG A 390 0.17 -10.25 -26.70
C ARG A 390 -0.50 -10.03 -28.05
N VAL A 391 -0.15 -8.97 -28.78
CA VAL A 391 -0.71 -8.74 -30.12
C VAL A 391 -0.46 -9.93 -31.04
N TYR A 392 0.66 -10.63 -30.92
CA TYR A 392 0.94 -11.84 -31.69
C TYR A 392 0.06 -13.05 -31.32
N MET A 393 -0.41 -13.12 -30.07
CA MET A 393 -1.41 -14.12 -29.65
C MET A 393 -2.82 -13.74 -30.11
N ASP A 394 -3.16 -12.46 -29.99
CA ASP A 394 -4.52 -11.95 -30.17
C ASP A 394 -4.83 -11.58 -31.64
N ILE A 395 -3.83 -11.54 -32.54
CA ILE A 395 -3.96 -11.18 -33.97
C ILE A 395 -5.03 -11.99 -34.73
N ALA A 396 -5.27 -13.23 -34.32
CA ALA A 396 -6.27 -14.09 -34.95
C ALA A 396 -7.70 -13.60 -34.66
N GLU A 397 -7.93 -13.01 -33.48
CA GLU A 397 -9.19 -12.38 -33.08
C GLU A 397 -9.28 -10.96 -33.66
N ILE A 398 -8.21 -10.15 -33.56
CA ILE A 398 -8.14 -8.81 -34.16
C ILE A 398 -8.43 -8.83 -35.67
N ASN A 399 -7.95 -9.85 -36.40
CA ASN A 399 -8.20 -9.98 -37.84
C ASN A 399 -9.67 -10.36 -38.19
N ILE A 400 -10.53 -10.67 -37.22
CA ILE A 400 -11.98 -10.84 -37.47
C ILE A 400 -12.62 -9.48 -37.74
N ASP A 401 -12.30 -8.48 -36.92
CA ASP A 401 -12.83 -7.12 -37.03
C ASP A 401 -12.01 -6.22 -37.96
N VAL A 402 -10.69 -6.49 -38.09
CA VAL A 402 -9.75 -5.74 -38.94
C VAL A 402 -9.23 -6.61 -40.09
N PRO A 403 -9.87 -6.56 -41.28
CA PRO A 403 -9.32 -7.19 -42.47
C PRO A 403 -7.89 -6.70 -42.77
N CYS A 404 -7.00 -7.64 -43.08
CA CYS A 404 -5.58 -7.41 -43.34
C CYS A 404 -4.72 -7.00 -42.12
N ALA A 405 -5.19 -7.19 -40.89
CA ALA A 405 -4.40 -6.92 -39.68
C ALA A 405 -3.01 -7.58 -39.71
N TYR A 406 -2.90 -8.82 -40.21
CA TYR A 406 -1.62 -9.53 -40.37
C TYR A 406 -0.57 -8.76 -41.18
N SER A 407 -0.94 -8.19 -42.34
CA SER A 407 0.03 -7.48 -43.19
C SER A 407 0.33 -6.06 -42.71
N ILE A 408 -0.57 -5.45 -41.92
CA ILE A 408 -0.29 -4.19 -41.21
C ILE A 408 0.68 -4.47 -40.04
N LEU A 409 0.46 -5.55 -39.29
CA LEU A 409 1.34 -6.00 -38.21
C LEU A 409 2.76 -6.33 -38.71
N GLU A 410 2.89 -7.10 -39.78
CA GLU A 410 4.19 -7.48 -40.36
C GLU A 410 5.01 -6.24 -40.78
N HIS A 411 4.37 -5.28 -41.48
CA HIS A 411 4.98 -3.99 -41.81
C HIS A 411 5.32 -3.17 -40.55
N PHE A 412 4.43 -3.11 -39.56
CA PHE A 412 4.69 -2.41 -38.29
C PHE A 412 5.89 -2.99 -37.53
N VAL A 413 6.01 -4.31 -37.49
CA VAL A 413 7.09 -5.04 -36.81
C VAL A 413 8.41 -4.82 -37.52
N GLU A 414 8.48 -4.90 -38.85
CA GLU A 414 9.74 -4.65 -39.56
C GLU A 414 10.18 -3.17 -39.48
N LYS A 415 9.22 -2.22 -39.43
CA LYS A 415 9.52 -0.83 -39.09
C LYS A 415 10.04 -0.69 -37.66
N SER A 416 9.42 -1.37 -36.69
CA SER A 416 9.84 -1.40 -35.27
C SER A 416 11.26 -1.94 -35.11
N PHE A 417 11.61 -3.01 -35.83
CA PHE A 417 12.96 -3.55 -35.90
C PHE A 417 13.94 -2.55 -36.54
N THR A 418 13.60 -2.00 -37.71
CA THR A 418 14.43 -1.02 -38.43
C THR A 418 14.73 0.22 -37.60
N THR A 419 13.79 0.68 -36.76
CA THR A 419 14.01 1.81 -35.84
C THR A 419 14.68 1.44 -34.52
N GLY A 420 14.95 0.17 -34.25
CA GLY A 420 15.54 -0.28 -32.99
C GLY A 420 14.64 -0.06 -31.77
N VAL A 421 13.36 -0.43 -31.90
CA VAL A 421 12.37 -0.53 -30.79
C VAL A 421 12.29 -1.97 -30.25
N ILE A 422 12.57 -2.95 -31.11
CA ILE A 422 12.52 -4.39 -30.80
C ILE A 422 13.79 -5.11 -31.27
N ASP A 423 14.09 -6.27 -30.68
CA ASP A 423 15.22 -7.12 -31.10
C ASP A 423 14.85 -8.06 -32.26
N THR A 424 15.84 -8.77 -32.81
CA THR A 424 15.59 -9.72 -33.91
C THR A 424 14.64 -10.84 -33.48
N LYS A 425 14.76 -11.34 -32.23
CA LYS A 425 13.97 -12.46 -31.74
C LYS A 425 12.48 -12.13 -31.70
N LEU A 426 12.14 -10.92 -31.23
CA LEU A 426 10.77 -10.46 -31.19
C LEU A 426 10.22 -10.22 -32.61
N ARG A 427 11.02 -9.71 -33.55
CA ARG A 427 10.63 -9.61 -34.96
C ARG A 427 10.41 -10.99 -35.60
N ASP A 428 11.30 -11.94 -35.37
CA ASP A 428 11.26 -13.30 -35.92
C ASP A 428 10.13 -14.17 -35.31
N LEU A 429 9.47 -13.70 -34.25
CA LEU A 429 8.26 -14.30 -33.65
C LEU A 429 6.94 -13.77 -34.25
N CYS A 430 7.00 -12.79 -35.16
CA CYS A 430 5.79 -12.21 -35.76
C CYS A 430 5.01 -13.25 -36.59
N PRO A 431 3.70 -13.44 -36.33
CA PRO A 431 2.90 -14.44 -37.03
C PRO A 431 2.56 -13.99 -38.46
N CYS A 432 3.13 -14.67 -39.47
CA CYS A 432 2.72 -14.51 -40.87
C CYS A 432 1.46 -15.35 -41.16
N ARG A 433 0.53 -14.81 -41.98
CA ARG A 433 -0.71 -15.52 -42.36
C ARG A 433 -0.42 -16.59 -43.42
N THR A 434 -0.09 -17.81 -43.00
CA THR A 434 0.05 -18.96 -43.92
C THR A 434 -1.24 -19.21 -44.69
N GLU A 435 -1.20 -19.17 -46.02
CA GLU A 435 -2.35 -19.46 -46.86
C GLU A 435 -2.82 -20.91 -46.66
N SER A 436 -4.09 -21.09 -46.25
CA SER A 436 -4.70 -22.40 -46.06
C SER A 436 -5.07 -23.04 -47.41
N GLY A 437 -4.05 -23.39 -48.20
CA GLY A 437 -4.18 -23.79 -49.62
C GLY A 437 -3.38 -25.05 -49.98
N GLN A 438 -4.00 -26.22 -49.77
CA GLN A 438 -3.63 -27.54 -50.30
C GLN A 438 -2.39 -28.29 -49.76
N SER A 439 -2.61 -29.59 -49.50
CA SER A 439 -1.63 -30.69 -49.37
C SER A 439 -0.54 -30.60 -48.28
N GLY A 440 -0.60 -31.51 -47.31
CA GLY A 440 0.39 -31.58 -46.23
C GLY A 440 1.58 -32.49 -46.52
N LYS A 441 2.71 -32.21 -45.85
CA LYS A 441 3.76 -33.17 -45.47
C LYS A 441 4.47 -32.67 -44.20
N HIS A 442 4.90 -33.64 -43.38
CA HIS A 442 5.38 -33.51 -41.99
C HIS A 442 6.28 -32.31 -41.63
N GLY A 443 6.07 -31.76 -40.43
CA GLY A 443 7.15 -31.23 -39.59
C GLY A 443 6.81 -29.99 -38.76
N ALA A 444 7.07 -30.05 -37.44
CA ALA A 444 7.19 -28.88 -36.55
C ALA A 444 5.97 -27.93 -36.38
N GLY A 445 4.77 -28.47 -36.12
CA GLY A 445 3.57 -27.68 -35.82
C GLY A 445 2.68 -28.24 -34.71
N SER A 446 3.20 -28.40 -33.48
CA SER A 446 2.39 -28.91 -32.34
C SER A 446 2.91 -28.57 -30.92
N ILE A 447 3.83 -27.61 -30.76
CA ILE A 447 4.43 -27.29 -29.45
C ILE A 447 3.82 -26.04 -28.80
N CYS A 448 3.45 -25.02 -29.58
CA CYS A 448 2.99 -23.73 -29.05
C CYS A 448 1.69 -23.83 -28.24
N SER A 449 0.73 -24.66 -28.65
CA SER A 449 -0.59 -24.74 -27.98
C SER A 449 -0.55 -25.36 -26.57
N LEU A 450 0.45 -26.17 -26.22
CA LEU A 450 0.48 -26.85 -24.91
C LEU A 450 1.08 -26.01 -23.78
N PHE A 451 1.88 -24.98 -24.08
CA PHE A 451 2.44 -24.10 -23.04
C PHE A 451 1.44 -23.03 -22.56
N ILE A 452 0.45 -22.67 -23.38
CA ILE A 452 -0.47 -21.55 -23.15
C ILE A 452 -1.38 -21.80 -21.93
N TYR A 453 -1.79 -23.05 -21.66
CA TYR A 453 -2.74 -23.35 -20.58
C TYR A 453 -2.15 -23.43 -19.16
N LEU A 454 -0.82 -23.48 -19.00
CA LEU A 454 -0.21 -23.71 -17.68
C LEU A 454 0.17 -22.43 -16.92
N HIS A 455 0.28 -21.29 -17.60
CA HIS A 455 0.75 -20.04 -16.97
C HIS A 455 -0.37 -19.12 -16.44
N LEU A 456 -1.62 -19.40 -16.78
CA LEU A 456 -2.81 -18.60 -16.42
C LEU A 456 -3.39 -18.89 -15.01
N LEU A 457 -2.68 -19.69 -14.19
CA LEU A 457 -3.11 -20.09 -12.84
C LEU A 457 -2.08 -19.73 -11.74
N SER A 458 -1.31 -18.66 -11.91
CA SER A 458 -0.34 -18.21 -10.89
C SER A 458 -0.13 -16.69 -10.84
N PHE A 459 -1.21 -15.94 -10.63
CA PHE A 459 -1.23 -14.65 -9.89
C PHE A 459 -2.60 -14.44 -9.17
#